data_AF-A0A1G5UZ76-F1
#
_entry.id   AF-A0A1G5UZ76-F1
#
_cell.length_a   1.000
_cell.length_b   1.000
_cell.length_c   1.000
_cell.angle_alpha   90.00
_cell.angle_beta   90.00
_cell.angle_gamma   90.00
#
_symmetry.space_group_name_H-M   'P 1'
#
loop_
_entity.id
_entity.type
_entity.pdbx_description
1 polymer ?
#
loop_
_entity_poly.entity_id
_entity_poly.type
_entity_poly.pdbx_seq_one_letter_code
_entity_poly.pdbx_strand_id
1 'polypeptide(L)' 'MKILVELPDDKAKSFLEMLKKLTYFKTEKLNREDEEFYEGLKEVEEINLAKQGKIKLKSAKELLYELCGRN' A
#
# COMPACT_ATOMS: atom_id res chain seq x y z
N MET A 1 -3.75 15.86 -0.06
CA MET A 1 -3.55 14.83 0.98
C MET A 1 -4.19 13.55 0.46
N LYS A 2 -3.44 12.45 0.38
CA LYS A 2 -3.94 11.13 -0.06
C LYS A 2 -3.99 10.23 1.17
N ILE A 3 -5.10 9.50 1.35
CA ILE A 3 -5.33 8.59 2.49
C ILE A 3 -5.63 7.22 1.92
N LEU A 4 -4.87 6.21 2.36
CA LEU A 4 -5.12 4.80 2.09
C LEU A 4 -5.99 4.23 3.21
N VAL A 5 -7.01 3.46 2.83
CA VAL A 5 -7.95 2.83 3.77
C VAL A 5 -8.04 1.36 3.41
N GLU A 6 -7.47 0.50 4.26
CA GLU A 6 -7.64 -0.95 4.16
C GLU A 6 -9.00 -1.34 4.73
N LEU A 7 -9.80 -2.05 3.92
CA LEU A 7 -11.13 -2.49 4.27
C LEU A 7 -11.29 -3.93 3.75
N PRO A 8 -12.03 -4.79 4.46
CA PRO A 8 -12.40 -6.08 3.89
C PRO A 8 -13.40 -5.88 2.72
N ASP A 9 -13.29 -6.74 1.69
CA ASP A 9 -14.00 -6.61 0.41
C ASP A 9 -15.53 -6.47 0.55
N ASP A 10 -16.10 -7.15 1.54
CA ASP A 10 -17.53 -7.12 1.87
C ASP A 10 -18.00 -5.72 2.29
N LYS A 11 -17.10 -4.92 2.90
CA LYS A 11 -17.37 -3.55 3.35
C LYS A 11 -16.92 -2.50 2.35
N ALA A 12 -15.94 -2.81 1.50
CA ALA A 12 -15.42 -1.89 0.48
C ALA A 12 -16.53 -1.34 -0.43
N LYS A 13 -17.46 -2.20 -0.85
CA LYS A 13 -18.59 -1.81 -1.72
C LYS A 13 -19.52 -0.81 -1.04
N SER A 14 -19.88 -1.03 0.23
CA SER A 14 -20.71 -0.11 1.00
C SER A 14 -20.00 1.21 1.27
N PHE A 15 -18.70 1.17 1.56
CA PHE A 15 -17.89 2.36 1.82
C PHE A 15 -17.78 3.24 0.57
N LEU A 16 -17.52 2.66 -0.60
CA LEU A 16 -17.49 3.38 -1.88
C LEU A 16 -18.84 4.04 -2.20
N GLU A 17 -19.96 3.37 -1.94
CA GLU A 17 -21.29 3.97 -2.14
C GLU A 17 -21.57 5.13 -1.18
N MET A 18 -21.02 5.10 0.04
CA MET A 18 -21.08 6.23 0.96
C MET A 18 -20.20 7.39 0.47
N LEU A 19 -18.97 7.10 0.02
CA LEU A 19 -18.05 8.12 -0.50
C LEU A 19 -18.59 8.79 -1.77
N LYS A 20 -19.24 8.04 -2.68
CA LYS A 20 -19.87 8.62 -3.88
C LYS A 20 -20.97 9.63 -3.56
N LYS A 21 -21.65 9.49 -2.42
CA LYS A 21 -22.66 10.47 -1.96
C LYS A 21 -22.02 11.77 -1.45
N LEU A 22 -20.74 11.71 -1.08
CA LEU A 22 -19.97 12.87 -0.65
C LEU A 22 -19.30 13.49 -1.88
N THR A 23 -19.87 14.57 -2.42
CA THR A 23 -19.44 15.24 -3.67
C THR A 23 -18.02 15.81 -3.65
N TYR A 24 -17.35 15.77 -2.49
CA TYR A 24 -16.02 16.33 -2.25
C TYR A 24 -14.89 15.29 -2.32
N PHE A 25 -15.22 14.00 -2.46
CA PHE A 25 -14.22 12.93 -2.54
C PHE A 25 -14.07 12.44 -3.99
N LYS A 26 -12.87 12.58 -4.54
CA LYS A 26 -12.47 11.86 -5.76
C LYS A 26 -11.97 10.48 -5.35
N THR A 27 -12.73 9.45 -5.68
CA THR A 27 -12.36 8.06 -5.45
C THR A 27 -11.74 7.50 -6.74
N GLU A 28 -10.45 7.19 -6.71
CA GLU A 28 -9.79 6.43 -7.77
C GLU A 28 -9.67 4.98 -7.26
N LYS A 29 -10.12 4.01 -8.06
CA LYS A 29 -9.83 2.60 -7.77
C LYS A 29 -8.40 2.34 -8.24
N LEU A 30 -7.54 1.93 -7.33
CA LEU A 30 -6.26 1.32 -7.72
C LEU A 30 -6.57 -0.09 -8.25
N ASN A 31 -6.08 -0.39 -9.44
CA ASN A 31 -6.06 -1.76 -9.95
C ASN A 31 -4.91 -2.52 -9.29
N ARG A 32 -4.94 -3.85 -9.35
CA ARG A 32 -3.89 -4.72 -8.76
C ARG A 32 -2.46 -4.35 -9.17
N GLU A 33 -2.27 -3.94 -10.42
CA GLU A 33 -0.97 -3.48 -10.93
C GLU A 33 -0.49 -2.20 -10.23
N ASP A 34 -1.42 -1.33 -9.85
CA ASP A 34 -1.09 -0.12 -9.10
C ASP A 34 -0.75 -0.44 -7.64
N GLU A 35 -1.25 -1.55 -7.09
CA GLU A 35 -1.00 -2.02 -5.72
C GLU A 35 0.43 -2.56 -5.58
N GLU A 36 0.89 -3.40 -6.51
CA GLU A 36 2.29 -3.85 -6.57
C GLU A 36 3.26 -2.68 -6.77
N PHE A 37 2.89 -1.71 -7.61
CA PHE A 37 3.66 -0.49 -7.79
C PHE A 37 3.72 0.36 -6.50
N TYR A 38 2.61 0.46 -5.76
CA TYR A 38 2.55 1.20 -4.52
C TYR A 38 3.38 0.56 -3.40
N GLU A 39 3.37 -0.76 -3.29
CA GLU A 39 4.25 -1.50 -2.38
C GLU A 39 5.72 -1.27 -2.74
N GLY A 40 6.06 -1.28 -4.04
CA GLY A 40 7.40 -0.92 -4.50
C GLY A 40 7.83 0.51 -4.11
N LEU A 41 6.92 1.48 -4.13
CA LEU A 41 7.20 2.84 -3.67
C LEU A 41 7.45 2.91 -2.15
N LYS A 42 6.70 2.13 -1.36
CA LYS A 42 6.87 2.07 0.09
C LYS A 42 8.23 1.50 0.47
N GLU A 43 8.72 0.48 -0.24
CA GLU A 43 10.08 -0.05 -0.02
C GLU A 43 11.17 0.98 -0.32
N VAL A 44 10.98 1.83 -1.34
CA VAL A 44 11.92 2.94 -1.64
C VAL A 44 11.94 3.98 -0.52
N GLU A 45 10.79 4.30 0.07
CA GLU A 45 10.72 5.20 1.24
C GLU A 45 11.42 4.60 2.46
N GLU A 46 11.25 3.31 2.72
CA GLU A 46 11.95 2.61 3.80
C GLU A 46 13.48 2.65 3.60
N ILE A 47 13.96 2.44 2.37
CA ILE A 47 15.39 2.57 2.04
C ILE A 47 15.90 3.99 2.35
N ASN A 48 15.11 5.02 2.03
CA ASN A 48 15.48 6.41 2.31
C ASN A 48 15.50 6.71 3.82
N LEU A 49 14.56 6.17 4.59
CA LEU A 49 14.52 6.32 6.05
C LEU A 49 15.66 5.56 6.75
N ALA A 50 16.06 4.42 6.19
CA ALA A 50 17.19 3.65 6.69
C ALA A 50 18.54 4.33 6.41
N LYS A 51 18.70 4.95 5.24
CA LYS A 51 19.86 5.81 4.93
C LYS A 51 19.98 6.99 5.91
N GLN A 52 18.84 7.49 6.40
CA GLN A 52 18.79 8.51 7.46
C GLN A 52 19.04 7.95 8.88
N GLY A 53 19.25 6.64 9.02
CA GLY A 53 19.50 5.97 10.30
C GLY A 53 18.28 5.82 11.21
N LYS A 54 17.07 6.12 10.70
CA LYS A 54 15.84 6.12 11.50
C LYS A 54 15.22 4.73 11.65
N ILE A 55 15.45 3.85 10.69
CA ILE A 55 14.94 2.47 10.70
C ILE A 55 16.03 1.49 10.28
N LYS A 56 15.96 0.24 10.76
CA LYS A 56 16.80 -0.86 10.27
C LYS A 56 16.05 -1.60 9.18
N LEU A 57 16.67 -1.73 8.01
CA LEU A 57 16.10 -2.52 6.91
C LEU A 57 16.14 -4.01 7.26
N LYS A 58 15.15 -4.75 6.78
CA LYS A 58 15.20 -6.20 6.67
C LYS A 58 16.39 -6.62 5.82
N SER A 59 16.99 -7.76 6.14
CA SER A 59 18.12 -8.28 5.37
C SER A 59 17.68 -8.68 3.96
N ALA A 60 18.61 -8.63 3.00
CA ALA A 60 18.32 -9.06 1.62
C ALA A 60 17.78 -10.50 1.54
N LYS A 61 18.16 -11.35 2.50
CA LYS A 61 17.69 -12.73 2.61
C LYS A 61 16.23 -12.81 3.09
N GLU A 62 15.82 -11.98 4.03
CA GLU A 62 14.44 -11.90 4.50
C GLU A 62 13.51 -11.37 3.39
N LEU A 63 13.93 -10.34 2.67
CA LEU A 63 13.20 -9.82 1.52
C LEU A 63 13.01 -10.90 0.44
N LEU A 64 14.08 -11.63 0.09
CA LEU A 64 14.01 -12.72 -0.89
C LEU A 64 13.04 -13.83 -0.47
N TYR A 65 12.99 -14.13 0.84
CA TYR A 65 12.07 -15.14 1.38
C TYR A 65 10.61 -14.69 1.33
N GLU A 66 10.32 -13.40 1.54
CA GLU A 66 8.96 -12.87 1.40
C GLU A 66 8.46 -12.91 -0.05
N LEU A 67 9.32 -12.56 -1.01
CA LEU A 67 8.95 -12.49 -2.43
C LEU A 67 8.88 -13.87 -3.09
N CYS A 68 9.76 -14.80 -2.73
CA CYS A 68 9.87 -16.10 -3.39
C CYS A 68 9.43 -17.29 -2.52
N GLY A 69 9.23 -17.11 -1.22
CA GLY A 69 8.90 -18.17 -0.26
C GLY A 69 7.40 -18.39 -0.03
N ARG A 70 6.52 -17.60 -0.63
CA ARG A 70 5.08 -17.89 -0.67
C ARG A 70 4.79 -18.95 -1.74
N ASN A 71 4.95 -20.22 -1.38
CA ASN A 71 4.28 -21.36 -2.01
C ASN A 71 3.27 -21.95 -1.04
#